data_AF-A0AAN4ZHY4-F1
#
_entry.id   AF-A0AAN4ZHY4-F1
#
_cell.length_a   1.000
_cell.length_b   1.000
_cell.length_c   1.000
_cell.angle_alpha   90.00
_cell.angle_beta   90.00
_cell.angle_gamma   90.00
#
_symmetry.space_group_name_H-M   'P 1'
#
loop_
_entity.id
_entity.type
_entity.pdbx_description
1 polymer ?
#
loop_
_entity_poly.entity_id
_entity_poly.type
_entity_poly.pdbx_seq_one_letter_code
_entity_poly.pdbx_strand_id
1 'polypeptide(L)'
;MYPLYPWPGFYCDGFICRLIPDIQPWIVMVLSAFAIISVVPCFQYLTFRVYTSVVSVTDARFYVGQRAQHVILVISTAILVLNVVAFGVLGEEPSFVSEIYNTPEIKTLLDTRGGRVVIFGHPGDAGLFAHEVYLIFASVILILPVISLMMIYARRVIKSRERLASSRTHKVEDRLAKVFFIQIVSVIIFYCFPLIFFLGLMVIDTSIWPPWLLAIIRPMIIILLSLKSTVQSLIFLMKNPHYTKVNASF
;
A
#
# COMPACT_ATOMS: atom_id res chain seq x y z
N MET A 1 -5.21 10.65 -7.01
CA MET A 1 -6.60 10.40 -6.57
C MET A 1 -6.71 10.81 -5.12
N TYR A 2 -7.82 11.45 -4.76
CA TYR A 2 -8.12 11.90 -3.41
C TYR A 2 -9.44 11.29 -2.97
N PRO A 3 -9.58 10.85 -1.72
CA PRO A 3 -10.84 10.31 -1.24
C PRO A 3 -11.91 11.39 -1.07
N LEU A 4 -13.16 11.04 -1.36
CA LEU A 4 -14.32 11.94 -1.31
C LEU A 4 -15.23 11.67 -0.11
N TYR A 5 -14.76 11.85 1.12
CA TYR A 5 -15.66 11.69 2.28
C TYR A 5 -16.79 12.73 2.31
N PRO A 6 -18.01 12.34 2.71
CA PRO A 6 -18.43 11.02 3.22
C PRO A 6 -18.78 9.98 2.14
N TRP A 7 -18.75 10.36 0.87
CA TRP A 7 -19.08 9.49 -0.26
C TRP A 7 -18.02 8.39 -0.45
N PRO A 8 -18.42 7.13 -0.68
CA PRO A 8 -17.49 6.08 -1.08
C PRO A 8 -17.04 6.34 -2.52
N GLY A 9 -16.00 7.16 -2.68
CA GLY A 9 -15.50 7.53 -3.99
C GLY A 9 -14.12 8.19 -4.00
N PHE A 10 -13.62 8.41 -5.20
CA PHE A 10 -12.34 9.03 -5.49
C PHE A 10 -12.51 10.23 -6.41
N TYR A 11 -11.81 11.32 -6.08
CA TYR A 11 -11.59 12.46 -6.95
C TYR A 11 -10.24 12.33 -7.66
N CYS A 12 -10.24 12.37 -8.98
CA CYS A 12 -9.05 12.36 -9.81
C CYS A 12 -8.81 13.75 -10.42
N ASP A 13 -7.72 14.38 -10.01
CA ASP A 13 -7.29 15.69 -10.49
C ASP A 13 -5.99 15.65 -11.32
N GLY A 14 -5.61 14.45 -11.79
CA GLY A 14 -4.36 14.25 -12.51
C GLY A 14 -4.44 14.68 -13.99
N PHE A 15 -3.27 14.84 -14.62
CA PHE A 15 -3.14 15.17 -16.05
C PHE A 15 -4.01 14.28 -16.94
N ILE A 16 -4.02 12.96 -16.68
CA ILE A 16 -4.83 11.98 -17.42
C ILE A 16 -6.33 12.30 -17.30
N CYS A 17 -6.82 12.59 -16.09
CA CYS A 17 -8.22 12.85 -15.81
C CYS A 17 -8.70 14.23 -16.31
N ARG A 18 -7.77 15.18 -16.50
CA ARG A 18 -8.08 16.50 -17.07
C ARG A 18 -8.00 16.52 -18.59
N LEU A 19 -7.07 15.76 -19.19
CA LEU A 19 -6.83 15.78 -20.64
C LEU A 19 -7.82 14.87 -21.39
N ILE A 20 -8.31 13.80 -20.75
CA ILE A 20 -9.27 12.86 -21.34
C ILE A 20 -10.53 12.85 -20.45
N PRO A 21 -11.47 13.78 -20.65
CA PRO A 21 -12.66 13.87 -19.79
C PRO A 21 -13.54 12.60 -19.88
N ASP A 22 -13.61 11.99 -21.06
CA ASP A 22 -14.41 10.80 -21.33
C ASP A 22 -13.74 9.47 -20.94
N ILE A 23 -12.64 9.50 -20.17
CA ILE A 23 -11.94 8.28 -19.75
C ILE A 23 -12.81 7.41 -18.86
N GLN A 24 -13.14 6.19 -19.31
CA GLN A 24 -14.01 5.31 -18.54
C GLN A 24 -13.44 5.07 -17.11
N PRO A 25 -14.26 5.14 -16.04
CA PRO A 25 -13.77 5.12 -14.65
C PRO A 25 -12.94 3.88 -14.32
N TRP A 26 -13.36 2.72 -14.83
CA TRP A 26 -12.66 1.46 -14.63
C TRP A 26 -11.21 1.51 -15.10
N ILE A 27 -10.90 2.25 -16.18
CA ILE A 27 -9.52 2.41 -16.67
C ILE A 27 -8.69 3.16 -15.62
N VAL A 28 -9.24 4.25 -15.08
CA VAL A 28 -8.55 5.06 -14.08
C VAL A 28 -8.33 4.27 -12.78
N MET A 29 -9.31 3.45 -12.39
CA MET A 29 -9.23 2.57 -11.22
C MET A 29 -8.21 1.44 -11.42
N VAL A 30 -8.19 0.77 -12.58
CA VAL A 30 -7.19 -0.26 -12.90
C VAL A 30 -5.78 0.33 -12.92
N LEU A 31 -5.58 1.48 -13.57
CA LEU A 31 -4.28 2.13 -13.64
C LEU A 31 -3.77 2.56 -12.26
N SER A 32 -4.66 3.11 -11.41
CA SER A 32 -4.28 3.52 -10.06
C SER A 32 -3.98 2.31 -9.17
N ALA A 33 -4.81 1.27 -9.20
CA ALA A 33 -4.59 0.02 -8.48
C ALA A 33 -3.28 -0.65 -8.93
N PHE A 34 -3.04 -0.74 -10.23
CA PHE A 34 -1.82 -1.31 -10.81
C PHE A 34 -0.56 -0.55 -10.36
N ALA A 35 -0.58 0.78 -10.43
CA ALA A 35 0.55 1.60 -10.01
C ALA A 35 0.92 1.38 -8.53
N ILE A 36 -0.09 1.19 -7.68
CA ILE A 36 0.10 0.97 -6.25
C ILE A 36 0.54 -0.48 -5.96
N ILE A 37 -0.11 -1.46 -6.58
CA ILE A 37 0.06 -2.89 -6.29
C ILE A 37 1.34 -3.47 -6.91
N SER A 38 1.76 -3.00 -8.09
CA SER A 38 2.94 -3.51 -8.81
C SER A 38 4.25 -3.41 -8.03
N VAL A 39 4.34 -2.50 -7.06
CA VAL A 39 5.51 -2.34 -6.18
C VAL A 39 5.64 -3.50 -5.19
N VAL A 40 4.53 -4.14 -4.80
CA VAL A 40 4.50 -5.16 -3.73
C VAL A 40 5.24 -6.45 -4.13
N PRO A 41 5.03 -7.05 -5.33
CA PRO A 41 5.80 -8.23 -5.75
C PRO A 41 7.30 -7.98 -5.82
N CYS A 42 7.72 -6.79 -6.29
CA CYS A 42 9.13 -6.42 -6.33
C CYS A 42 9.74 -6.39 -4.92
N PHE A 43 9.04 -5.76 -3.97
CA PHE A 43 9.47 -5.71 -2.57
C PHE A 43 9.50 -7.11 -1.91
N GLN A 44 8.52 -7.95 -2.20
CA GLN A 44 8.47 -9.35 -1.74
C GLN A 44 9.66 -10.14 -2.24
N TYR A 45 9.95 -10.06 -3.54
CA TYR A 45 11.09 -10.73 -4.15
C TYR A 45 12.40 -10.33 -3.48
N LEU A 46 12.63 -9.03 -3.28
CA LEU A 46 13.83 -8.54 -2.59
C LEU A 46 13.90 -9.07 -1.14
N THR A 47 12.78 -9.07 -0.43
CA THR A 47 12.72 -9.59 0.95
C THR A 47 13.06 -11.08 1.01
N PHE A 48 12.56 -11.89 0.07
CA PHE A 48 12.86 -13.32 -0.02
C PHE A 48 14.33 -13.58 -0.39
N ARG A 49 14.92 -12.76 -1.27
CA ARG A 49 16.35 -12.83 -1.58
C ARG A 49 17.21 -12.53 -0.35
N VAL A 50 16.87 -11.50 0.42
CA VAL A 50 17.56 -11.18 1.69
C VAL A 50 17.40 -12.30 2.70
N TYR A 51 16.18 -12.81 2.89
CA TYR A 51 15.91 -13.94 3.77
C TYR A 51 16.78 -15.15 3.40
N THR A 52 16.81 -15.52 2.11
CA THR A 52 17.60 -16.67 1.65
C THR A 52 19.09 -16.46 1.90
N SER A 53 19.63 -15.30 1.54
CA SER A 53 21.05 -14.97 1.74
C SER A 53 21.46 -15.09 3.21
N VAL A 54 20.59 -14.63 4.11
CA VAL A 54 20.83 -14.68 5.55
C VAL A 54 20.75 -16.12 6.07
N VAL A 55 19.68 -16.84 5.73
CA VAL A 55 19.38 -18.14 6.36
C VAL A 55 20.18 -19.29 5.73
N SER A 56 20.60 -19.21 4.46
CA SER A 56 21.32 -20.30 3.76
C SER A 56 22.66 -20.67 4.38
N VAL A 57 23.25 -19.78 5.18
CA VAL A 57 24.54 -19.98 5.84
C VAL A 57 24.37 -20.58 7.25
N THR A 58 23.14 -20.91 7.67
CA THR A 58 22.85 -21.53 8.98
C THR A 58 22.08 -22.82 8.82
N ASP A 59 22.37 -23.76 9.72
CA ASP A 59 21.50 -24.90 10.05
C ASP A 59 20.26 -24.43 10.83
N ALA A 60 19.52 -23.49 10.25
CA ALA A 60 18.33 -22.92 10.82
C ALA A 60 17.16 -23.92 10.72
N ARG A 61 16.50 -24.22 11.85
CA ARG A 61 15.35 -25.13 11.91
C ARG A 61 14.20 -24.72 10.99
N PHE A 62 14.05 -23.42 10.70
CA PHE A 62 13.02 -22.89 9.83
C PHE A 62 13.64 -22.31 8.56
N TYR A 63 14.03 -23.21 7.65
CA TYR A 63 14.50 -22.86 6.31
C TYR A 63 13.38 -23.03 5.31
N VAL A 64 12.93 -21.92 4.72
CA VAL A 64 12.01 -21.95 3.58
C VAL A 64 12.84 -22.06 2.30
N GLY A 65 12.77 -23.21 1.63
CA GLY A 65 13.51 -23.45 0.39
C GLY A 65 13.13 -22.49 -0.75
N GLN A 66 14.06 -22.25 -1.69
CA GLN A 66 13.86 -21.33 -2.81
C GLN A 66 12.61 -21.67 -3.66
N ARG A 67 12.33 -22.95 -3.86
CA ARG A 67 11.12 -23.41 -4.57
C ARG A 67 9.85 -22.96 -3.86
N ALA A 68 9.79 -23.12 -2.54
CA ALA A 68 8.65 -22.70 -1.74
C ALA A 68 8.48 -21.17 -1.75
N GLN A 69 9.58 -20.41 -1.64
CA GLN A 69 9.53 -18.95 -1.75
C GLN A 69 9.02 -18.48 -3.12
N HIS A 70 9.45 -19.14 -4.19
CA HIS A 70 8.98 -18.84 -5.54
C HIS A 70 7.49 -19.12 -5.69
N VAL A 71 7.01 -20.27 -5.18
CA VAL A 71 5.57 -20.60 -5.16
C VAL A 71 4.78 -19.55 -4.38
N ILE A 72 5.26 -19.14 -3.19
CA ILE A 72 4.62 -18.08 -2.39
C ILE A 72 4.57 -16.76 -3.19
N LEU A 73 5.66 -16.38 -3.86
CA LEU A 73 5.73 -15.16 -4.67
C LEU A 73 4.76 -15.20 -5.86
N VAL A 74 4.63 -16.34 -6.54
CA VAL A 74 3.70 -16.51 -7.66
C VAL A 74 2.26 -16.42 -7.16
N ILE A 75 1.92 -17.09 -6.07
CA ILE A 75 0.57 -17.05 -5.47
C ILE A 75 0.24 -15.63 -4.99
N SER A 76 1.15 -14.96 -4.27
CA SER A 76 0.93 -13.59 -3.81
C SER A 76 0.76 -12.63 -4.98
N THR A 77 1.56 -12.77 -6.04
CA THR A 77 1.45 -11.94 -7.24
C THR A 77 0.11 -12.18 -7.95
N ALA A 78 -0.34 -13.44 -8.07
CA ALA A 78 -1.63 -13.76 -8.66
C ALA A 78 -2.80 -13.13 -7.87
N ILE A 79 -2.78 -13.22 -6.53
CA ILE A 79 -3.76 -12.56 -5.65
C ILE A 79 -3.76 -11.04 -5.89
N LEU A 80 -2.58 -10.43 -5.95
CA LEU A 80 -2.44 -8.99 -6.18
C LEU A 80 -2.95 -8.56 -7.57
N VAL A 81 -2.69 -9.34 -8.61
CA VAL A 81 -3.25 -9.12 -9.96
C VAL A 81 -4.77 -9.23 -9.93
N LEU A 82 -5.32 -10.20 -9.19
CA LEU A 82 -6.78 -10.34 -9.04
C LEU A 82 -7.41 -9.08 -8.39
N ASN A 83 -6.77 -8.49 -7.37
CA ASN A 83 -7.24 -7.22 -6.80
C ASN A 83 -7.24 -6.10 -7.86
N VAL A 84 -6.20 -5.99 -8.70
CA VAL A 84 -6.16 -4.97 -9.77
C VAL A 84 -7.33 -5.14 -10.74
N VAL A 85 -7.63 -6.37 -11.15
CA VAL A 85 -8.77 -6.68 -12.03
C VAL A 85 -10.09 -6.36 -11.34
N ALA A 86 -10.24 -6.78 -10.08
CA ALA A 86 -11.45 -6.60 -9.31
C ALA A 86 -11.72 -5.11 -9.00
N PHE A 87 -10.69 -4.27 -8.78
CA PHE A 87 -10.81 -2.81 -8.77
C PHE A 87 -11.44 -2.22 -10.04
N GLY A 88 -11.13 -2.80 -11.20
CA GLY A 88 -11.69 -2.37 -12.48
C GLY A 88 -13.14 -2.80 -12.66
N VAL A 89 -13.42 -4.07 -12.39
CA VAL A 89 -14.75 -4.68 -12.61
C VAL A 89 -15.75 -4.25 -11.54
N LEU A 90 -15.36 -4.24 -10.27
CA LEU A 90 -16.23 -3.89 -9.14
C LEU A 90 -16.25 -2.39 -8.85
N GLY A 91 -15.39 -1.61 -9.50
CA GLY A 91 -15.35 -0.15 -9.43
C GLY A 91 -16.27 0.54 -10.44
N GLU A 92 -17.24 -0.17 -11.02
CA GLU A 92 -18.24 0.40 -11.92
C GLU A 92 -19.18 1.34 -11.14
N GLU A 93 -19.53 2.47 -11.77
CA GLU A 93 -20.42 3.45 -11.16
C GLU A 93 -21.87 2.98 -11.25
N PRO A 94 -22.67 3.12 -10.17
CA PRO A 94 -24.06 2.71 -10.20
C PRO A 94 -24.90 3.65 -11.08
N SER A 95 -26.05 3.17 -11.56
CA SER A 95 -26.94 3.95 -12.44
C SER A 95 -27.49 5.23 -11.82
N PHE A 96 -27.56 5.31 -10.49
CA PHE A 96 -28.02 6.49 -9.75
C PHE A 96 -26.91 7.54 -9.51
N VAL A 97 -25.68 7.31 -9.98
CA VAL A 97 -24.55 8.24 -9.73
C VAL A 97 -24.81 9.65 -10.26
N SER A 98 -25.63 9.79 -11.31
CA SER A 98 -26.04 11.08 -11.87
C SER A 98 -26.78 11.94 -10.86
N GLU A 99 -27.56 11.35 -9.95
CA GLU A 99 -28.25 12.08 -8.89
C GLU A 99 -27.25 12.65 -7.88
N ILE A 100 -26.22 11.86 -7.54
CA ILE A 100 -25.16 12.28 -6.61
C ILE A 100 -24.32 13.42 -7.21
N TYR A 101 -24.04 13.38 -8.51
CA TYR A 101 -23.31 14.47 -9.18
C TYR A 101 -24.07 15.80 -9.16
N ASN A 102 -25.41 15.76 -9.05
CA ASN A 102 -26.23 16.95 -8.96
C ASN A 102 -26.29 17.56 -7.54
N THR A 103 -25.73 16.88 -6.53
CA THR A 103 -25.61 17.46 -5.18
C THR A 103 -24.71 18.70 -5.22
N PRO A 104 -25.05 19.77 -4.47
CA PRO A 104 -24.34 21.05 -4.56
C PRO A 104 -22.86 20.91 -4.20
N GLU A 105 -22.48 19.99 -3.30
CA GLU A 105 -21.09 19.77 -2.89
C GLU A 105 -20.25 19.16 -4.03
N ILE A 106 -20.75 18.12 -4.69
CA ILE A 106 -20.04 17.44 -5.79
C ILE A 106 -20.04 18.31 -7.03
N LYS A 107 -21.17 18.94 -7.35
CA LYS A 107 -21.29 19.87 -8.47
C LYS A 107 -20.31 21.04 -8.33
N THR A 108 -20.24 21.67 -7.15
CA THR A 108 -19.30 22.77 -6.91
C THR A 108 -17.84 22.29 -7.06
N LEU A 109 -17.51 21.08 -6.61
CA LEU A 109 -16.17 20.52 -6.79
C LEU A 109 -15.81 20.34 -8.27
N LEU A 110 -16.72 19.75 -9.05
CA LEU A 110 -16.54 19.54 -10.49
C LEU A 110 -16.46 20.86 -11.25
N ASP A 111 -17.35 21.81 -10.96
CA ASP A 111 -17.39 23.11 -11.64
C ASP A 111 -16.16 23.98 -11.33
N THR A 112 -15.66 23.95 -10.09
CA THR A 112 -14.54 24.81 -9.67
C THR A 112 -13.16 24.24 -9.97
N ARG A 113 -12.97 22.92 -9.82
CA ARG A 113 -11.66 22.27 -9.99
C ARG A 113 -11.54 21.47 -11.27
N GLY A 114 -12.67 21.14 -11.91
CA GLY A 114 -12.71 20.18 -13.00
C GLY A 114 -12.37 18.77 -12.53
N GLY A 115 -11.97 17.92 -13.47
CA GLY A 115 -11.48 16.57 -13.19
C GLY A 115 -12.57 15.49 -13.07
N ARG A 116 -12.10 14.32 -12.66
CA ARG A 116 -12.79 13.04 -12.48
C ARG A 116 -13.44 12.85 -11.11
N VAL A 117 -14.73 12.65 -10.95
CA VAL A 117 -15.26 12.03 -9.71
C VAL A 117 -15.69 10.60 -10.03
N VAL A 118 -15.33 9.64 -9.17
CA VAL A 118 -15.78 8.24 -9.25
C VAL A 118 -16.46 7.91 -7.94
N ILE A 119 -17.76 7.60 -7.97
CA ILE A 119 -18.55 7.31 -6.76
C ILE A 119 -19.17 5.92 -6.90
N PHE A 120 -19.01 5.09 -5.87
CA PHE A 120 -19.47 3.70 -5.88
C PHE A 120 -20.86 3.53 -5.26
N GLY A 121 -21.33 4.49 -4.47
CA GLY A 121 -22.65 4.42 -3.83
C GLY A 121 -22.89 5.51 -2.79
N HIS A 122 -23.84 5.27 -1.89
CA HIS A 122 -24.19 6.17 -0.80
C HIS A 122 -23.24 5.97 0.40
N PRO A 123 -23.11 6.94 1.33
CA PRO A 123 -22.32 6.74 2.55
C PRO A 123 -22.75 5.48 3.30
N GLY A 124 -21.81 4.57 3.58
CA GLY A 124 -22.09 3.28 4.21
C GLY A 124 -22.59 2.17 3.28
N ASP A 125 -22.84 2.47 2.00
CA ASP A 125 -23.20 1.49 0.99
C ASP A 125 -22.36 1.72 -0.29
N ALA A 126 -21.18 1.12 -0.32
CA ALA A 126 -20.30 1.14 -1.47
C ALA A 126 -20.74 0.18 -2.61
N GLY A 127 -21.90 -0.48 -2.49
CA GLY A 127 -22.41 -1.42 -3.48
C GLY A 127 -21.46 -2.58 -3.76
N LEU A 128 -21.23 -2.86 -5.05
CA LEU A 128 -20.33 -3.95 -5.47
C LEU A 128 -18.88 -3.73 -5.02
N PHE A 129 -18.45 -2.48 -4.86
CA PHE A 129 -17.09 -2.15 -4.45
C PHE A 129 -16.76 -2.61 -3.02
N ALA A 130 -17.76 -2.87 -2.17
CA ALA A 130 -17.53 -3.47 -0.85
C ALA A 130 -16.85 -4.85 -0.94
N HIS A 131 -17.14 -5.64 -1.99
CA HIS A 131 -16.50 -6.93 -2.22
C HIS A 131 -15.01 -6.78 -2.51
N GLU A 132 -14.62 -5.71 -3.23
CA GLU A 132 -13.22 -5.40 -3.46
C GLU A 132 -12.50 -5.02 -2.16
N VAL A 133 -13.15 -4.24 -1.29
CA VAL A 133 -12.61 -3.91 0.03
C VAL A 133 -12.33 -5.17 0.85
N TYR A 134 -13.24 -6.14 0.85
CA TYR A 134 -13.03 -7.44 1.51
C TYR A 134 -11.90 -8.25 0.87
N LEU A 135 -11.78 -8.24 -0.45
CA LEU A 135 -10.71 -8.94 -1.18
C LEU A 135 -9.33 -8.37 -0.84
N ILE A 136 -9.20 -7.05 -0.77
CA ILE A 136 -7.96 -6.37 -0.37
C ILE A 136 -7.61 -6.73 1.07
N PHE A 137 -8.60 -6.70 1.98
CA PHE A 137 -8.38 -7.04 3.38
C PHE A 137 -7.89 -8.49 3.54
N ALA A 138 -8.55 -9.44 2.86
CA ALA A 138 -8.11 -10.84 2.81
C ALA A 138 -6.69 -10.97 2.24
N SER A 139 -6.38 -10.24 1.17
CA SER A 139 -5.05 -10.23 0.55
C SER A 139 -3.97 -9.72 1.51
N VAL A 140 -4.24 -8.65 2.26
CA VAL A 140 -3.30 -8.13 3.28
C VAL A 140 -3.10 -9.16 4.39
N ILE A 141 -4.17 -9.78 4.90
CA ILE A 141 -4.09 -10.81 5.95
C ILE A 141 -3.31 -12.04 5.48
N LEU A 142 -3.43 -12.44 4.22
CA LEU A 142 -2.71 -13.61 3.71
C LEU A 142 -1.23 -13.30 3.46
N ILE A 143 -0.93 -12.14 2.88
CA ILE A 143 0.40 -11.80 2.38
C ILE A 143 1.30 -11.22 3.48
N LEU A 144 0.80 -10.26 4.26
CA LEU A 144 1.61 -9.48 5.19
C LEU A 144 2.22 -10.31 6.33
N PRO A 145 1.50 -11.25 6.97
CA PRO A 145 2.07 -12.08 8.03
C PRO A 145 3.20 -12.97 7.53
N VAL A 146 3.09 -13.56 6.34
CA VAL A 146 4.14 -14.42 5.76
C VAL A 146 5.44 -13.65 5.60
N ILE A 147 5.38 -12.45 5.00
CA ILE A 147 6.55 -11.59 4.82
C ILE A 147 7.13 -11.15 6.16
N SER A 148 6.26 -10.76 7.10
CA SER A 148 6.66 -10.28 8.41
C SER A 148 7.36 -11.38 9.22
N LEU A 149 6.81 -12.60 9.23
CA LEU A 149 7.40 -13.76 9.92
C LEU A 149 8.76 -14.14 9.34
N MET A 150 8.87 -14.20 8.01
CA MET A 150 10.16 -14.47 7.36
C MET A 150 11.21 -13.43 7.74
N MET A 151 10.86 -12.14 7.70
CA MET A 151 11.81 -11.10 8.07
C MET A 151 12.18 -11.14 9.57
N ILE A 152 11.19 -11.30 10.46
CA ILE A 152 11.45 -11.44 11.91
C ILE A 152 12.39 -12.61 12.16
N TYR A 153 12.19 -13.75 11.47
CA TYR A 153 13.07 -14.90 11.58
C TYR A 153 14.48 -14.60 11.07
N ALA A 154 14.62 -14.01 9.88
CA ALA A 154 15.93 -13.60 9.35
C ALA A 154 16.69 -12.70 10.34
N ARG A 155 16.02 -11.73 10.97
CA ARG A 155 16.66 -10.88 11.99
C ARG A 155 17.09 -11.65 13.23
N ARG A 156 16.27 -12.61 13.70
CA ARG A 156 16.64 -13.46 14.83
C ARG A 156 17.90 -14.28 14.51
N VAL A 157 18.00 -14.81 13.29
CA VAL A 157 19.19 -15.55 12.82
C VAL A 157 20.42 -14.65 12.79
N ILE A 158 20.32 -13.44 12.24
CA ILE A 158 21.44 -12.47 12.21
C ILE A 158 21.92 -12.14 13.63
N LYS A 159 20.99 -11.82 14.54
CA LYS A 159 21.31 -11.50 15.93
C LYS A 159 21.99 -12.66 16.67
N SER A 160 21.62 -13.90 16.35
CA SER A 160 22.28 -15.08 16.92
C SER A 160 23.72 -15.26 16.41
N ARG A 161 24.03 -14.84 15.18
CA ARG A 161 25.36 -14.98 14.56
C ARG A 161 26.35 -13.88 14.93
N GLU A 162 25.87 -12.75 15.44
CA GLU A 162 26.70 -11.62 15.84
C GLU A 162 27.83 -12.03 16.81
N ARG A 163 27.65 -13.15 17.53
CA ARG A 163 28.63 -13.71 18.48
C ARG A 163 29.75 -14.55 17.83
N LEU A 164 29.63 -14.96 16.57
CA LEU A 164 30.47 -16.05 16.00
C LEU A 164 31.31 -15.67 14.77
N ALA A 165 31.03 -14.56 14.06
CA ALA A 165 31.59 -14.35 12.72
C ALA A 165 32.17 -12.95 12.45
N SER A 166 33.19 -12.93 11.57
CA SER A 166 34.08 -11.82 11.21
C SER A 166 33.41 -10.63 10.49
N SER A 167 34.09 -9.48 10.54
CA SER A 167 33.53 -8.18 10.91
C SER A 167 32.98 -7.28 9.80
N ARG A 168 33.07 -7.63 8.50
CA ARG A 168 32.70 -6.70 7.41
C ARG A 168 31.47 -7.12 6.61
N THR A 169 31.43 -8.34 6.08
CA THR A 169 30.25 -8.84 5.32
C THR A 169 29.02 -8.92 6.21
N HIS A 170 29.17 -9.42 7.44
CA HIS A 170 28.11 -9.45 8.44
C HIS A 170 27.54 -8.05 8.76
N LYS A 171 28.38 -7.02 8.83
CA LYS A 171 27.91 -5.64 9.06
C LYS A 171 27.06 -5.12 7.90
N VAL A 172 27.39 -5.50 6.67
CA VAL A 172 26.61 -5.12 5.49
C VAL A 172 25.26 -5.85 5.49
N GLU A 173 25.25 -7.15 5.77
CA GLU A 173 24.03 -7.96 5.85
C GLU A 173 23.09 -7.50 6.98
N ASP A 174 23.62 -7.25 8.18
CA ASP A 174 22.82 -6.72 9.29
C ASP A 174 22.24 -5.34 8.97
N ARG A 175 23.05 -4.46 8.38
CA ARG A 175 22.58 -3.14 7.95
C ARG A 175 21.43 -3.29 6.95
N LEU A 176 21.59 -4.15 5.94
CA LEU A 176 20.58 -4.43 4.92
C LEU A 176 19.28 -4.97 5.56
N ALA A 177 19.37 -6.02 6.38
CA ALA A 177 18.22 -6.61 7.05
C ALA A 177 17.50 -5.60 7.98
N LYS A 178 18.25 -4.73 8.66
CA LYS A 178 17.70 -3.62 9.45
C LYS A 178 16.94 -2.63 8.58
N VAL A 179 17.46 -2.29 7.39
CA VAL A 179 16.77 -1.40 6.43
C VAL A 179 15.43 -2.02 6.04
N PHE A 180 15.43 -3.26 5.54
CA PHE A 180 14.21 -3.91 5.08
C PHE A 180 13.20 -4.11 6.21
N PHE A 181 13.64 -4.42 7.43
CA PHE A 181 12.72 -4.51 8.57
C PHE A 181 12.05 -3.18 8.90
N ILE A 182 12.82 -2.08 8.91
CA ILE A 182 12.25 -0.75 9.09
C ILE A 182 11.29 -0.44 7.93
N GLN A 183 11.63 -0.81 6.69
CA GLN A 183 10.72 -0.64 5.55
C GLN A 183 9.41 -1.41 5.73
N ILE A 184 9.44 -2.67 6.20
CA ILE A 184 8.20 -3.43 6.49
C ILE A 184 7.36 -2.70 7.53
N VAL A 185 7.96 -2.28 8.64
CA VAL A 185 7.24 -1.54 9.70
C VAL A 185 6.66 -0.23 9.15
N SER A 186 7.42 0.50 8.34
CA SER A 186 6.95 1.73 7.68
C SER A 186 5.81 1.45 6.70
N VAL A 187 5.85 0.35 5.93
CA VAL A 187 4.74 -0.04 5.03
C VAL A 187 3.50 -0.37 5.85
N ILE A 188 3.62 -1.05 7.00
CA ILE A 188 2.47 -1.35 7.85
C ILE A 188 1.83 -0.05 8.36
N ILE A 189 2.64 0.87 8.91
CA ILE A 189 2.16 2.08 9.58
C ILE A 189 1.69 3.15 8.59
N PHE A 190 2.45 3.42 7.53
CA PHE A 190 2.17 4.52 6.59
C PHE A 190 1.36 4.09 5.37
N TYR A 191 1.14 2.79 5.18
CA TYR A 191 0.42 2.30 4.01
C TYR A 191 -0.70 1.32 4.35
N CYS A 192 -0.41 0.15 4.94
CA CYS A 192 -1.45 -0.85 5.20
C CYS A 192 -2.53 -0.35 6.16
N PHE A 193 -2.14 0.23 7.31
CA PHE A 193 -3.10 0.72 8.29
C PHE A 193 -3.96 1.88 7.74
N PRO A 194 -3.39 2.96 7.17
CA PRO A 194 -4.18 4.04 6.58
C PRO A 194 -5.05 3.57 5.42
N LEU A 195 -4.57 2.63 4.59
CA LEU A 195 -5.35 2.08 3.48
C LEU A 195 -6.55 1.24 3.95
N ILE A 196 -6.35 0.33 4.91
CA ILE A 196 -7.45 -0.47 5.46
C ILE A 196 -8.46 0.44 6.14
N PHE A 197 -7.99 1.41 6.94
CA PHE A 197 -8.87 2.36 7.59
C PHE A 197 -9.63 3.20 6.56
N PHE A 198 -8.94 3.69 5.53
CA PHE A 198 -9.52 4.43 4.42
C PHE A 198 -10.64 3.65 3.71
N LEU A 199 -10.36 2.41 3.28
CA LEU A 199 -11.32 1.57 2.59
C LEU A 199 -12.46 1.12 3.53
N GLY A 200 -12.16 0.87 4.81
CA GLY A 200 -13.17 0.55 5.81
C GLY A 200 -14.18 1.67 6.01
N LEU A 201 -13.73 2.93 6.02
CA LEU A 201 -14.64 4.09 6.09
C LEU A 201 -15.52 4.27 4.84
N MET A 202 -15.24 3.61 3.72
CA MET A 202 -16.15 3.59 2.57
C MET A 202 -17.34 2.64 2.79
N VAL A 203 -17.15 1.59 3.60
CA VAL A 203 -18.17 0.59 3.91
C VAL A 203 -18.92 0.93 5.19
N ILE A 204 -18.31 1.67 6.10
CA ILE A 204 -18.96 2.14 7.34
C ILE A 204 -19.76 3.40 7.04
N ASP A 205 -21.01 3.45 7.50
CA ASP A 205 -21.81 4.67 7.42
C ASP A 205 -21.22 5.77 8.31
N THR A 206 -20.64 6.77 7.66
CA THR A 206 -20.04 7.95 8.29
C THR A 206 -21.01 9.13 8.39
N SER A 207 -22.25 8.99 7.93
CA SER A 207 -23.25 10.07 7.97
C SER A 207 -23.61 10.51 9.39
N ILE A 208 -23.55 9.57 10.35
CA ILE A 208 -23.80 9.82 11.77
C ILE A 208 -22.60 10.43 12.51
N TRP A 209 -21.44 10.51 11.87
CA TRP A 209 -20.21 10.97 12.52
C TRP A 209 -20.20 12.51 12.60
N PRO A 210 -19.67 13.08 13.69
CA PRO A 210 -19.63 14.53 13.79
C PRO A 210 -18.67 15.13 12.74
N PRO A 211 -19.03 16.25 12.08
CA PRO A 211 -18.26 16.81 10.95
C PRO A 211 -16.79 17.12 11.29
N TRP A 212 -16.51 17.55 12.53
CA TRP A 212 -15.15 17.85 12.98
C TRP A 212 -14.25 16.61 12.96
N LEU A 213 -14.80 15.43 13.22
CA LEU A 213 -14.03 14.18 13.23
C LEU A 213 -13.63 13.79 11.81
N LEU A 214 -14.55 13.88 10.86
CA LEU A 214 -14.28 13.65 9.43
C LEU A 214 -13.27 14.66 8.88
N ALA A 215 -13.34 15.92 9.31
CA ALA A 215 -12.41 16.97 8.92
C ALA A 215 -10.96 16.71 9.39
N ILE A 216 -10.76 16.00 10.51
CA ILE A 216 -9.44 15.61 11.01
C ILE A 216 -8.95 14.31 10.36
N ILE A 217 -9.83 13.31 10.26
CA ILE A 217 -9.49 11.98 9.75
C ILE A 217 -9.03 12.05 8.30
N ARG A 218 -9.74 12.81 7.45
CA ARG A 218 -9.44 12.90 6.01
C ARG A 218 -8.01 13.37 5.71
N PRO A 219 -7.54 14.54 6.19
CA PRO A 219 -6.17 14.96 5.95
C PRO A 219 -5.16 14.02 6.62
N MET A 220 -5.46 13.47 7.80
CA MET A 220 -4.56 12.53 8.47
C MET A 220 -4.29 11.28 7.62
N ILE A 221 -5.34 10.65 7.07
CA ILE A 221 -5.20 9.49 6.17
C ILE A 221 -4.38 9.86 4.94
N ILE A 222 -4.69 10.99 4.29
CA ILE A 222 -3.99 11.42 3.08
C ILE A 222 -2.51 11.71 3.38
N ILE A 223 -2.21 12.38 4.49
CA ILE A 223 -0.84 12.67 4.91
C ILE A 223 -0.09 11.36 5.16
N LEU A 224 -0.67 10.41 5.90
CA LEU A 224 -0.04 9.12 6.18
C LEU A 224 0.25 8.34 4.89
N LEU A 225 -0.72 8.23 3.98
CA LEU A 225 -0.54 7.56 2.68
C LEU A 225 0.52 8.26 1.81
N SER A 226 0.54 9.59 1.81
CA SER A 226 1.49 10.39 1.03
C SER A 226 2.91 10.32 1.61
N LEU A 227 3.05 10.18 2.93
CA LEU A 227 4.34 10.05 3.60
C LEU A 227 5.06 8.73 3.27
N LYS A 228 4.36 7.70 2.79
CA LYS A 228 4.96 6.40 2.43
C LYS A 228 6.18 6.55 1.52
N SER A 229 6.04 7.25 0.39
CA SER A 229 7.11 7.41 -0.61
C SER A 229 8.30 8.19 -0.04
N THR A 230 8.02 9.26 0.71
CA THR A 230 9.03 10.08 1.39
C THR A 230 9.80 9.30 2.43
N VAL A 231 9.10 8.57 3.31
CA VAL A 231 9.71 7.74 4.37
C VAL A 231 10.55 6.62 3.75
N GLN A 232 10.05 5.95 2.72
CA GLN A 232 10.80 4.90 2.03
C GLN A 232 12.09 5.46 1.39
N SER A 233 12.00 6.62 0.75
CA SER A 233 13.16 7.30 0.14
C SER A 233 14.17 7.74 1.20
N LEU A 234 13.70 8.31 2.32
CA LEU A 234 14.53 8.70 3.46
C LEU A 234 15.26 7.50 4.07
N ILE A 235 14.59 6.37 4.22
CA ILE A 235 15.20 5.13 4.74
C ILE A 235 16.35 4.68 3.82
N PHE A 236 16.20 4.76 2.50
CA PHE A 236 17.27 4.44 1.56
C PHE A 236 18.45 5.41 1.68
N LEU A 237 18.18 6.72 1.73
CA LEU A 237 19.21 7.75 1.85
C LEU A 237 20.01 7.63 3.15
N MET A 238 19.32 7.50 4.29
CA MET A 238 19.97 7.38 5.61
C MET A 238 20.86 6.13 5.76
N LYS A 239 20.63 5.09 4.94
CA LYS A 239 21.33 3.81 5.07
C LYS A 239 22.44 3.60 4.07
N ASN A 240 22.58 4.50 3.09
CA ASN A 240 23.69 4.48 2.16
C ASN A 240 24.95 5.08 2.82
N PRO A 241 26.02 4.28 3.03
CA PRO A 241 27.23 4.71 3.74
C PRO A 241 27.98 5.85 3.05
N HIS A 242 27.82 6.00 1.73
CA HIS A 242 28.48 7.05 0.97
C HIS A 242 27.94 8.43 1.39
N TYR A 243 26.62 8.57 1.51
CA TYR A 243 25.99 9.83 1.94
C TYR A 243 26.21 10.11 3.43
N THR A 244 26.29 9.07 4.27
CA THR A 244 26.57 9.26 5.70
C THR A 244 27.96 9.85 5.96
N LYS A 245 28.95 9.53 5.12
CA LYS A 245 30.30 10.09 5.25
C LYS A 245 30.37 11.57 4.88
N VAL A 246 29.63 11.99 3.85
CA VAL A 246 29.59 13.39 3.40
C VAL A 246 28.93 14.30 4.44
N ASN A 247 27.87 13.83 5.11
CA ASN A 247 27.19 14.61 6.15
C ASN A 247 27.95 14.68 7.48
N ALA A 248 28.95 13.83 7.71
CA ALA A 248 29.77 13.86 8.92
C ALA A 248 31.01 14.78 8.78
N SER A 249 31.24 15.32 7.59
CA SER A 249 32.32 16.28 7.27
C SER A 249 31.84 17.73 7.24
N PHE A 250 30.57 17.98 7.55
CA PHE A 250 29.98 19.31 7.81
C PHE A 250 29.60 19.40 9.29
#